data_AF-A0A9X3C3T1-F1
#
_entry.id   AF-A0A9X3C3T1-F1
#
_cell.length_a   1.000
_cell.length_b   1.000
_cell.length_c   1.000
_cell.angle_alpha   90.00
_cell.angle_beta   90.00
_cell.angle_gamma   90.00
#
_symmetry.space_group_name_H-M   'P 1'
#
loop_
_entity.id
_entity.type
_entity.pdbx_description
1 polymer ?
#
loop_
_entity_poly.entity_id
_entity_poly.type
_entity_poly.pdbx_seq_one_letter_code
_entity_poly.pdbx_strand_id
1 'polypeptide(L)'
;MATFTSRVTRRIGLGAVVAVAPVLVAVGTAAASQAQGAPSPGMGCETVHWGFLGGDRREVCDGAKQADGSWQRTRTVFTPSHYQPLNCLSGGSGNLTCFGGYLVPETTQTQESYPVTADTVLPDEPGWLPPGTDNIL
;
A
#
# COMPACT_ATOMS: atom_id res chain seq x y z
N MET A 1 61.83 -6.05 38.10
CA MET A 1 62.14 -4.71 38.63
C MET A 1 63.44 -4.28 37.94
N ALA A 2 63.54 -3.36 36.98
CA ALA A 2 62.63 -2.42 36.37
C ALA A 2 62.99 -2.27 34.88
N THR A 3 61.96 -1.94 34.08
CA THR A 3 61.97 -1.65 32.65
C THR A 3 62.55 -0.27 32.38
N PHE A 4 63.37 -0.08 31.33
CA PHE A 4 63.45 1.19 30.60
C PHE A 4 63.79 0.96 29.13
N THR A 5 62.76 1.04 28.29
CA THR A 5 62.86 1.08 26.82
C THR A 5 62.84 2.54 26.40
N SER A 6 63.91 3.03 25.79
CA SER A 6 63.96 4.37 25.16
C SER A 6 64.04 4.20 23.65
N ARG A 7 63.03 4.68 22.92
CA ARG A 7 63.12 4.93 21.47
C ARG A 7 62.40 6.23 21.11
N VAL A 8 63.25 7.23 20.99
CA VAL A 8 63.24 8.43 20.13
C VAL A 8 62.06 8.58 19.15
N THR A 9 61.41 9.73 19.30
CA THR A 9 60.42 10.36 18.43
C THR A 9 60.98 10.68 17.03
N ARG A 10 60.25 10.36 15.96
CA ARG A 10 60.41 11.00 14.64
C ARG A 10 59.06 11.47 14.12
N ARG A 11 58.97 12.77 13.87
CA ARG A 11 57.83 13.47 13.25
C ARG A 11 57.83 13.26 11.73
N ILE A 12 56.69 13.60 11.12
CA ILE A 12 56.45 14.08 9.74
C ILE A 12 55.57 13.13 8.92
N GLY A 13 54.44 13.67 8.44
CA GLY A 13 53.63 13.10 7.36
C GLY A 13 52.16 13.49 7.42
N LEU A 14 51.84 14.77 7.18
CA LEU A 14 50.48 15.22 6.87
C LEU A 14 50.04 14.55 5.56
N GLY A 15 49.28 13.47 5.66
CA GLY A 15 48.55 12.87 4.55
C GLY A 15 47.10 13.32 4.61
N ALA A 16 46.71 14.23 3.71
CA ALA A 16 45.32 14.64 3.53
C ALA A 16 44.49 13.42 3.08
N VAL A 17 43.66 12.88 3.97
CA VAL A 17 42.66 11.87 3.63
C VAL A 17 41.51 12.62 2.97
N VAL A 18 41.40 12.51 1.64
CA VAL A 18 40.20 12.94 0.90
C VAL A 18 39.06 12.03 1.33
N ALA A 19 38.22 12.52 2.25
CA ALA A 19 36.99 11.84 2.62
C ALA A 19 35.99 11.96 1.46
N VAL A 20 35.84 10.90 0.68
CA VAL A 20 34.77 10.75 -0.30
C VAL A 20 33.49 10.47 0.48
N ALA A 21 32.58 11.44 0.53
CA ALA A 21 31.26 11.25 1.13
C ALA A 21 30.43 10.25 0.29
N PRO A 22 29.82 9.21 0.88
CA PRO A 22 28.88 8.38 0.15
C PRO A 22 27.56 9.14 -0.02
N VAL A 23 27.19 9.44 -1.27
CA VAL A 23 25.84 9.86 -1.63
C VAL A 23 24.93 8.66 -1.41
N LEU A 24 24.11 8.70 -0.35
CA LEU A 24 23.01 7.77 -0.15
C LEU A 24 21.97 8.03 -1.24
N VAL A 25 21.96 7.16 -2.25
CA VAL A 25 20.84 7.07 -3.20
C VAL A 25 19.65 6.52 -2.43
N ALA A 26 18.68 7.37 -2.13
CA ALA A 26 17.40 6.94 -1.61
C ALA A 26 16.74 6.02 -2.64
N VAL A 27 16.67 4.73 -2.32
CA VAL A 27 15.91 3.75 -3.09
C VAL A 27 14.43 4.10 -2.91
N GLY A 28 13.80 4.63 -3.94
CA GLY A 28 12.35 4.73 -4.01
C GLY A 28 11.78 3.31 -3.99
N THR A 29 11.09 2.96 -2.91
CA THR A 29 10.33 1.71 -2.82
C THR A 29 9.25 1.73 -3.89
N ALA A 30 9.36 0.85 -4.88
CA ALA A 30 8.29 0.56 -5.82
C ALA A 30 7.05 0.13 -5.02
N ALA A 31 5.92 0.80 -5.26
CA ALA A 31 4.63 0.34 -4.77
C ALA A 31 4.37 -1.05 -5.35
N ALA A 32 4.46 -2.08 -4.51
CA ALA A 32 4.04 -3.42 -4.87
C ALA A 32 2.50 -3.40 -4.92
N SER A 33 1.95 -3.63 -6.11
CA SER A 33 0.52 -3.93 -6.30
C SER A 33 0.23 -5.27 -5.63
N GLN A 34 -0.36 -5.23 -4.44
CA GLN A 34 -0.69 -6.41 -3.65
C GLN A 34 -2.08 -6.87 -4.07
N ALA A 35 -2.21 -8.11 -4.57
CA ALA A 35 -3.50 -8.78 -4.67
C ALA A 35 -4.08 -8.88 -3.25
N GLN A 36 -5.31 -8.38 -3.03
CA GLN A 36 -5.88 -8.27 -1.70
C GLN A 36 -6.13 -9.65 -1.07
N GLY A 37 -5.41 -9.91 0.01
CA GLY A 37 -5.63 -11.02 0.93
C GLY A 37 -5.33 -10.52 2.33
N ALA A 38 -6.39 -10.26 3.11
CA ALA A 38 -6.37 -9.62 4.43
C ALA A 38 -5.67 -8.23 4.46
N PRO A 39 -6.09 -7.32 5.37
CA PRO A 39 -5.36 -6.09 5.58
C PRO A 39 -3.89 -6.40 5.88
N SER A 40 -2.97 -5.63 5.29
CA SER A 40 -1.54 -5.77 5.59
C SER A 40 -1.34 -5.62 7.11
N PRO A 41 -0.48 -6.45 7.74
CA PRO A 41 -0.26 -6.39 9.18
C PRO A 41 0.07 -4.96 9.63
N GLY A 42 -0.82 -4.34 10.41
CA GLY A 42 -0.66 -2.97 10.88
C GLY A 42 -1.53 -1.91 10.19
N MET A 43 -2.38 -2.30 9.22
CA MET A 43 -3.38 -1.40 8.61
C MET A 43 -4.80 -1.75 9.05
N GLY A 44 -5.68 -0.76 9.02
CA GLY A 44 -7.14 -0.95 9.08
C GLY A 44 -7.74 -0.63 7.72
N CYS A 45 -8.55 -1.54 7.16
CA CYS A 45 -9.14 -1.40 5.84
C CYS A 45 -10.67 -1.49 5.86
N GLU A 46 -11.30 -0.76 4.96
CA GLU A 46 -12.73 -0.82 4.68
C GLU A 46 -12.96 -0.86 3.17
N THR A 47 -13.76 -1.81 2.70
CA THR A 47 -14.15 -1.96 1.31
C THR A 47 -15.65 -1.74 1.15
N VAL A 48 -16.02 -0.84 0.24
CA VAL A 48 -17.41 -0.53 -0.11
C VAL A 48 -17.68 -0.80 -1.59
N HIS A 49 -18.94 -1.03 -1.94
CA HIS A 49 -19.40 -0.97 -3.33
C HIS A 49 -19.17 0.41 -3.94
N TRP A 50 -18.70 0.46 -5.19
CA TRP A 50 -18.34 1.70 -5.87
C TRP A 50 -18.67 1.67 -7.36
N GLY A 51 -18.60 2.85 -7.99
CA GLY A 51 -18.76 3.00 -9.42
C GLY A 51 -20.22 2.86 -9.89
N PHE A 52 -20.39 2.74 -11.20
CA PHE A 52 -21.71 2.61 -11.81
C PHE A 52 -22.35 1.27 -11.42
N LEU A 53 -23.55 1.33 -10.81
CA LEU A 53 -24.32 0.17 -10.33
C LEU A 53 -23.57 -0.74 -9.33
N GLY A 54 -22.50 -0.25 -8.68
CA GLY A 54 -21.74 -1.04 -7.70
C GLY A 54 -20.87 -2.15 -8.32
N GLY A 55 -20.52 -2.03 -9.60
CA GLY A 55 -19.65 -3.00 -10.30
C GLY A 55 -18.20 -3.00 -9.80
N ASP A 56 -17.75 -1.87 -9.24
CA ASP A 56 -16.40 -1.73 -8.68
C ASP A 56 -16.44 -1.80 -7.16
N ARG A 57 -15.25 -1.84 -6.58
CA ARG A 57 -14.99 -1.74 -5.15
C ARG A 57 -14.08 -0.56 -4.91
N ARG A 58 -14.32 0.12 -3.79
CA ARG A 58 -13.39 1.11 -3.25
C ARG A 58 -12.94 0.62 -1.88
N GLU A 59 -11.66 0.32 -1.78
CA GLU A 59 -11.00 0.01 -0.52
C GLU A 59 -10.25 1.24 -0.02
N VAL A 60 -10.43 1.55 1.26
CA VAL A 60 -9.69 2.57 1.98
C VAL A 60 -8.94 1.88 3.11
N CYS A 61 -7.61 1.98 3.09
CA CYS A 61 -6.73 1.43 4.13
C CYS A 61 -5.97 2.55 4.82
N ASP A 62 -6.02 2.59 6.14
CA ASP A 62 -5.28 3.53 6.97
C ASP A 62 -4.11 2.84 7.66
N GLY A 63 -2.96 3.54 7.65
CA GLY A 63 -1.82 3.20 8.48
C GLY A 63 -1.98 3.69 9.92
N ALA A 64 -0.91 3.56 10.69
CA ALA A 64 -0.86 4.05 12.06
C ALA A 64 -1.12 5.56 12.14
N LYS A 65 -1.96 5.97 13.11
CA LYS A 65 -2.15 7.37 13.44
C LYS A 65 -0.93 7.92 14.16
N GLN A 66 -0.40 9.01 13.63
CA GLN A 66 0.75 9.72 14.16
C GLN A 66 0.37 10.56 15.38
N ALA A 67 1.38 10.99 16.12
CA ALA A 67 1.20 11.79 17.35
C ALA A 67 0.56 13.16 17.09
N ASP A 68 0.72 13.72 15.89
CA ASP A 68 0.06 14.96 15.44
C ASP A 68 -1.40 14.74 15.01
N GLY A 69 -1.88 13.49 15.07
CA GLY A 69 -3.24 13.10 14.70
C GLY A 69 -3.43 12.83 13.21
N SER A 70 -2.40 12.96 12.38
CA SER A 70 -2.44 12.58 10.96
C SER A 70 -2.26 11.06 10.77
N TRP A 71 -2.67 10.53 9.63
CA TRP A 71 -2.34 9.16 9.21
C TRP A 71 -2.18 9.08 7.70
N GLN A 72 -1.47 8.07 7.24
CA GLN A 72 -1.40 7.75 5.81
C GLN A 72 -2.63 6.93 5.43
N ARG A 73 -3.35 7.38 4.41
CA ARG A 73 -4.46 6.66 3.80
C ARG A 73 -4.05 6.20 2.41
N THR A 74 -4.44 4.99 2.05
CA THR A 74 -4.41 4.48 0.68
C THR A 74 -5.82 4.17 0.24
N ARG A 75 -6.27 4.79 -0.85
CA ARG A 75 -7.54 4.51 -1.50
C ARG A 75 -7.28 3.77 -2.80
N THR A 76 -7.91 2.60 -2.94
CA THR A 76 -7.84 1.77 -4.13
C THR A 76 -9.24 1.59 -4.70
N VAL A 77 -9.46 1.95 -5.95
CA VAL A 77 -10.66 1.60 -6.71
C VAL A 77 -10.31 0.48 -7.68
N PHE A 78 -11.06 -0.62 -7.63
CA PHE A 78 -10.77 -1.81 -8.40
C PHE A 78 -12.05 -2.53 -8.83
N THR A 79 -11.99 -3.21 -9.96
CA THR A 79 -13.04 -4.14 -10.40
C THR A 79 -12.67 -5.53 -9.91
N PRO A 80 -13.49 -6.16 -9.04
CA PRO A 80 -13.16 -7.45 -8.47
C PRO A 80 -13.10 -8.53 -9.55
N SER A 81 -12.37 -9.61 -9.26
CA SER A 81 -12.36 -10.77 -10.15
C SER A 81 -13.77 -11.32 -10.32
N HIS A 82 -14.15 -11.66 -11.55
CA HIS A 82 -15.48 -12.15 -11.87
C HIS A 82 -15.44 -13.13 -13.04
N TYR A 83 -16.45 -13.99 -13.14
CA TYR A 83 -16.59 -14.91 -14.25
C TYR A 83 -17.38 -14.25 -15.39
N GLN A 84 -16.78 -14.17 -16.58
CA GLN A 84 -17.44 -13.64 -17.77
C GLN A 84 -17.98 -14.81 -18.60
N PRO A 85 -19.30 -15.02 -18.67
CA PRO A 85 -19.87 -16.04 -19.53
C PRO A 85 -19.75 -15.63 -21.00
N LEU A 86 -19.52 -16.61 -21.89
CA LEU A 86 -19.43 -16.36 -23.34
C LEU A 86 -20.80 -16.42 -24.04
N ASN A 87 -21.68 -17.31 -23.58
CA ASN A 87 -22.97 -17.51 -24.20
C ASN A 87 -24.03 -17.60 -23.11
N CYS A 88 -25.07 -16.78 -23.23
CA CYS A 88 -26.24 -16.83 -22.38
C CYS A 88 -27.48 -17.06 -23.24
N LEU A 89 -28.24 -18.09 -22.89
CA LEU A 89 -29.50 -18.43 -23.52
C LEU A 89 -30.63 -17.99 -22.60
N SER A 90 -31.53 -17.18 -23.13
CA SER A 90 -32.81 -16.88 -22.47
C SER A 90 -33.80 -18.00 -22.78
N GLY A 91 -34.13 -18.81 -21.78
CA GLY A 91 -35.29 -19.69 -21.82
C GLY A 91 -36.58 -18.88 -21.67
N GLY A 92 -37.63 -19.25 -22.41
CA GLY A 92 -38.96 -18.67 -22.21
C GLY A 92 -39.40 -18.82 -20.75
N SER A 93 -39.84 -17.72 -20.12
CA SER A 93 -40.13 -17.55 -18.68
C SER A 93 -38.99 -16.97 -17.81
N GLY A 94 -38.08 -16.19 -18.38
CA GLY A 94 -37.09 -15.40 -17.61
C GLY A 94 -35.93 -16.21 -17.03
N ASN A 95 -35.77 -17.46 -17.46
CA ASN A 95 -34.61 -18.28 -17.08
C ASN A 95 -33.42 -17.90 -17.97
N LEU A 96 -32.37 -17.34 -17.37
CA LEU A 96 -31.10 -17.10 -18.05
C LEU A 96 -30.14 -18.22 -17.69
N THR A 97 -29.82 -19.08 -18.64
CA THR A 97 -28.77 -20.09 -18.46
C THR A 97 -27.54 -19.68 -19.28
N CYS A 98 -26.41 -19.50 -18.61
CA CYS A 98 -25.15 -19.17 -19.25
C CYS A 98 -24.19 -20.37 -19.24
N PHE A 99 -23.43 -20.56 -20.32
CA PHE A 99 -22.47 -21.65 -20.47
C PHE A 99 -21.17 -21.16 -21.11
N GLY A 100 -20.07 -21.83 -20.75
CA GLY A 100 -18.73 -21.39 -21.10
C GLY A 100 -18.38 -20.04 -20.46
N GLY A 101 -17.17 -19.55 -20.73
CA GLY A 101 -16.67 -18.34 -20.10
C GLY A 101 -15.23 -18.45 -19.65
N TYR A 102 -14.73 -17.37 -19.06
CA TYR A 102 -13.41 -17.29 -18.47
C TYR A 102 -13.43 -16.43 -17.21
N LEU A 103 -12.48 -16.70 -16.30
CA LEU A 103 -12.27 -15.86 -15.14
C LEU A 103 -11.56 -14.58 -15.61
N VAL A 104 -12.17 -13.43 -15.35
CA VAL A 104 -11.56 -12.13 -15.50
C VAL A 104 -10.83 -11.83 -14.20
N PRO A 105 -9.50 -11.61 -14.23
CA PRO A 105 -8.77 -11.23 -13.04
C PRO A 105 -9.22 -9.85 -12.56
N GLU A 106 -9.01 -9.59 -11.28
CA GLU A 106 -9.18 -8.25 -10.72
C GLU A 106 -8.35 -7.21 -11.46
N THR A 107 -8.87 -5.99 -11.57
CA THR A 107 -8.17 -4.87 -12.18
C THR A 107 -8.26 -3.63 -11.32
N THR A 108 -7.12 -3.06 -10.95
CA THR A 108 -7.06 -1.78 -10.26
C THR A 108 -7.28 -0.65 -11.27
N GLN A 109 -8.30 0.18 -11.02
CA GLN A 109 -8.61 1.35 -11.83
C GLN A 109 -7.82 2.58 -11.36
N THR A 110 -7.71 2.77 -10.05
CA THR A 110 -7.00 3.91 -9.46
C THR A 110 -6.48 3.52 -8.08
N GLN A 111 -5.28 3.99 -7.73
CA GLN A 111 -4.73 3.87 -6.39
C GLN A 111 -4.00 5.15 -6.02
N GLU A 112 -4.34 5.69 -4.85
CA GLU A 112 -3.79 6.94 -4.36
C GLU A 112 -3.44 6.79 -2.88
N SER A 113 -2.28 7.33 -2.49
CA SER A 113 -1.87 7.39 -1.09
C SER A 113 -1.61 8.83 -0.68
N TYR A 114 -2.20 9.26 0.43
CA TYR A 114 -2.12 10.65 0.87
C TYR A 114 -2.28 10.77 2.41
N PRO A 115 -1.70 11.83 3.02
CA PRO A 115 -1.88 12.11 4.43
C PRO A 115 -3.27 12.68 4.70
N VAL A 116 -3.87 12.26 5.81
CA VAL A 116 -5.21 12.70 6.23
C VAL A 116 -5.18 13.08 7.70
N THR A 117 -5.95 14.11 8.07
CA THR A 117 -6.28 14.44 9.46
C THR A 117 -7.79 14.35 9.63
N ALA A 118 -8.28 14.38 10.87
CA ALA A 118 -9.72 14.34 11.14
C ALA A 118 -10.53 15.43 10.38
N ASP A 119 -9.90 16.56 10.07
CA ASP A 119 -10.53 17.69 9.37
C ASP A 119 -10.40 17.62 7.84
N THR A 120 -9.50 16.78 7.31
CA THR A 120 -9.26 16.65 5.86
C THR A 120 -9.78 15.33 5.28
N VAL A 121 -10.37 14.46 6.10
CA VAL A 121 -11.09 13.27 5.62
C VAL A 121 -12.18 13.72 4.63
N LEU A 122 -12.23 13.08 3.47
CA LEU A 122 -13.26 13.38 2.48
C LEU A 122 -14.65 12.97 3.02
N PRO A 123 -15.72 13.72 2.72
CA PRO A 123 -17.04 13.48 3.30
C PRO A 123 -17.62 12.08 3.06
N ASP A 124 -17.17 11.42 2.01
CA ASP A 124 -17.61 10.09 1.58
C ASP A 124 -16.67 8.97 2.04
N GLU A 125 -15.67 9.26 2.87
CA GLU A 125 -14.73 8.28 3.40
C GLU A 125 -14.92 8.06 4.92
N PRO A 126 -14.56 6.87 5.43
CA PRO A 126 -14.57 6.64 6.87
C PRO A 126 -13.54 7.53 7.59
N GLY A 127 -13.75 7.71 8.89
CA GLY A 127 -12.71 8.23 9.78
C GLY A 127 -11.48 7.32 9.84
N TRP A 128 -10.53 7.60 10.75
CA TRP A 128 -9.34 6.76 10.89
C TRP A 128 -9.70 5.31 11.24
N LEU A 129 -9.21 4.37 10.44
CA LEU A 129 -9.38 2.93 10.64
C LEU A 129 -8.19 2.36 11.45
N PRO A 130 -8.39 1.90 12.70
CA PRO A 130 -7.31 1.36 13.50
C PRO A 130 -6.78 0.03 12.92
N PRO A 131 -5.51 -0.33 13.19
CA PRO A 131 -4.92 -1.59 12.73
C PRO A 131 -5.77 -2.81 13.08
N GLY A 132 -5.97 -3.70 12.10
CA GLY A 132 -6.79 -4.90 12.24
C GLY A 132 -8.28 -4.69 11.94
N THR A 133 -8.69 -3.48 11.55
CA THR A 133 -10.02 -3.26 10.97
C THR A 133 -10.10 -3.90 9.58
N ASP A 134 -11.18 -4.63 9.32
CA ASP A 134 -11.48 -5.24 8.02
C ASP A 134 -13.01 -5.20 7.79
N ASN A 135 -13.50 -4.06 7.31
CA ASN A 135 -14.93 -3.86 7.05
C ASN A 135 -15.23 -4.14 5.58
N ILE A 136 -16.26 -4.94 5.31
CA ILE A 136 -16.77 -5.19 3.94
C ILE A 136 -18.25 -4.81 3.93
N LEU A 137 -18.61 -3.78 3.16
CA LEU A 137 -19.92 -3.12 3.16
C LEU A 137 -20.64 -3.14 1.80
#